data_AF-A0A7J9RCT7-F1
#
_entry.id   AF-A0A7J9RCT7-F1
#
_cell.length_a   1.000
_cell.length_b   1.000
_cell.length_c   1.000
_cell.angle_alpha   90.00
_cell.angle_beta   90.00
_cell.angle_gamma   90.00
#
_symmetry.space_group_name_H-M   'P 1'
#
loop_
_entity.id
_entity.type
_entity.pdbx_description
1 polymer ?
#
loop_
_entity_poly.entity_id
_entity_poly.type
_entity_poly.pdbx_seq_one_letter_code
_entity_poly.pdbx_strand_id
1 'polypeptide(L)'
;METDVLLIDGLCGLCTRTGKFISKRQTAELEILEQDSDFGKTVISEYNINADSLILIRNKKLYLHSSAAIRCLLYMKWNWKLFYPFAWIIPLPIRDIVYKIISKMRK
;
A
#
# COMPACT_ATOMS: atom_id res chain seq x y z
N MET A 1 -10.71 -14.04 -8.22
CA MET A 1 -10.15 -13.31 -7.07
C MET A 1 -11.18 -12.28 -6.68
N GLU A 2 -12.05 -12.63 -5.73
CA GLU A 2 -13.11 -11.74 -5.25
C GLU A 2 -12.62 -10.84 -4.09
N THR A 3 -11.51 -11.21 -3.44
CA THR A 3 -10.90 -10.48 -2.34
C THR A 3 -9.75 -9.60 -2.83
N ASP A 4 -9.73 -8.35 -2.39
CA ASP A 4 -8.66 -7.41 -2.68
C ASP A 4 -7.44 -7.70 -1.78
N VAL A 5 -6.24 -7.60 -2.35
CA VAL A 5 -4.99 -8.00 -1.68
C VAL A 5 -4.03 -6.81 -1.58
N LEU A 6 -3.48 -6.58 -0.41
CA LEU A 6 -2.45 -5.59 -0.12
C LEU A 6 -1.12 -6.28 0.17
N LEU A 7 -0.15 -6.13 -0.73
CA LEU A 7 1.22 -6.58 -0.52
C LEU A 7 2.04 -5.49 0.18
N ILE A 8 2.79 -5.90 1.20
CA ILE A 8 3.65 -5.02 2.00
C ILE A 8 5.06 -5.59 2.06
N ASP A 9 6.05 -4.69 2.02
CA ASP A 9 7.44 -5.04 2.34
C ASP A 9 7.62 -5.20 3.86
N GLY A 10 8.02 -6.40 4.28
CA GLY A 10 8.32 -6.72 5.68
C GLY A 10 9.60 -6.06 6.21
N LEU A 11 10.53 -5.68 5.32
CA LEU A 11 11.81 -5.05 5.67
C LEU A 11 11.68 -3.54 5.91
N CYS A 12 10.68 -2.89 5.33
CA CYS A 12 10.43 -1.46 5.52
C CYS A 12 9.50 -1.22 6.73
N GLY A 13 10.06 -0.68 7.81
CA GLY A 13 9.31 -0.34 9.02
C GLY A 13 8.14 0.64 8.78
N LEU A 14 8.24 1.52 7.78
CA LEU A 14 7.16 2.45 7.40
C LEU A 14 6.00 1.71 6.70
N CYS A 15 6.31 0.81 5.77
CA CYS A 15 5.32 0.01 5.05
C CYS A 15 4.57 -0.91 6.02
N THR A 16 5.31 -1.63 6.87
CA THR A 16 4.75 -2.50 7.91
C THR A 16 3.88 -1.75 8.90
N ARG A 17 4.31 -0.56 9.35
CA ARG A 17 3.50 0.27 10.27
C ARG A 17 2.22 0.76 9.61
N THR A 18 2.28 1.17 8.35
CA THR A 18 1.11 1.60 7.56
C THR A 18 0.12 0.46 7.35
N GLY A 19 0.61 -0.71 6.97
CA GLY A 19 -0.22 -1.91 6.82
C GLY A 19 -0.91 -2.34 8.10
N LYS A 20 -0.17 -2.43 9.22
CA LYS A 20 -0.76 -2.71 10.54
C LYS A 20 -1.78 -1.66 10.96
N PHE A 21 -1.54 -0.39 10.62
CA PHE A 21 -2.47 0.69 10.90
C PHE A 21 -3.79 0.54 10.15
N ILE A 22 -3.72 0.15 8.87
CA ILE A 22 -4.87 -0.14 8.01
C ILE A 22 -5.59 -1.40 8.51
N SER A 23 -4.85 -2.50 8.71
CA SER A 23 -5.37 -3.79 9.21
C SER A 23 -6.20 -3.62 10.48
N LYS A 24 -5.69 -2.86 11.45
CA LYS A 24 -6.37 -2.62 12.73
C LYS A 24 -7.66 -1.79 12.60
N ARG A 25 -7.87 -1.09 11.48
CA ARG A 25 -8.96 -0.15 11.25
C ARG A 25 -9.79 -0.48 10.01
N GLN A 26 -9.52 -1.62 9.37
CA GLN A 26 -10.27 -2.07 8.21
C GLN A 26 -11.67 -2.52 8.64
N THR A 27 -12.63 -2.28 7.77
CA THR A 27 -14.02 -2.69 7.93
C THR A 27 -14.49 -3.53 6.74
N ALA A 28 -13.88 -3.32 5.58
CA ALA A 28 -14.06 -4.18 4.41
C ALA A 28 -13.03 -5.32 4.40
N GLU A 29 -13.33 -6.38 3.66
CA GLU A 29 -12.40 -7.48 3.40
C GLU A 29 -11.21 -6.97 2.58
N LEU A 30 -10.04 -7.01 3.21
CA LEU A 30 -8.76 -6.69 2.60
C LEU A 30 -7.74 -7.68 3.17
N GLU A 31 -7.18 -8.50 2.30
CA GLU A 31 -6.14 -9.45 2.68
C GLU A 31 -4.79 -8.73 2.64
N ILE A 32 -3.99 -8.90 3.69
CA ILE A 32 -2.67 -8.26 3.79
C ILE A 32 -1.62 -9.36 3.77
N LEU A 33 -0.78 -9.33 2.74
CA LEU A 33 0.26 -10.32 2.49
C LEU A 33 1.63 -9.66 2.40
N GLU A 34 2.67 -10.44 2.67
CA GLU A 34 4.05 -9.99 2.48
C GLU A 34 4.48 -10.18 1.02
N GLN A 35 5.29 -9.25 0.53
CA GLN A 35 5.88 -9.33 -0.81
C GLN A 35 6.76 -10.57 -1.01
N ASP A 36 7.37 -11.09 0.07
CA ASP A 36 8.20 -12.29 0.05
C ASP A 36 7.44 -13.61 -0.09
N SER A 37 6.10 -13.57 0.01
CA SER A 37 5.26 -14.73 -0.27
C SER A 37 5.35 -15.18 -1.72
N ASP A 38 5.08 -16.45 -2.01
CA ASP A 38 5.09 -16.98 -3.38
C ASP A 38 4.14 -16.19 -4.31
N PHE A 39 3.00 -15.74 -3.76
CA PHE A 39 2.07 -14.88 -4.45
C PHE A 39 2.65 -13.49 -4.72
N GLY A 40 3.22 -12.84 -3.70
CA GLY A 40 3.86 -11.53 -3.82
C GLY A 40 4.98 -11.53 -4.85
N LYS A 41 5.89 -12.52 -4.79
CA LYS A 41 7.00 -12.68 -5.74
C LYS A 41 6.52 -12.85 -7.18
N THR A 42 5.45 -13.62 -7.39
CA THR A 42 4.87 -13.82 -8.72
C THR A 42 4.35 -12.49 -9.28
N VAL A 43 3.57 -11.74 -8.49
CA VAL A 43 3.01 -10.45 -8.91
C VAL A 43 4.12 -9.42 -9.16
N ILE A 44 5.12 -9.34 -8.28
CA ILE A 44 6.24 -8.40 -8.44
C ILE A 44 7.02 -8.69 -9.71
N SER A 45 7.26 -9.98 -10.00
CA SER A 45 7.95 -10.44 -11.22
C SER A 45 7.13 -10.15 -12.48
N GLU A 46 5.82 -10.43 -12.46
CA GLU A 46 4.92 -10.22 -13.60
C GLU A 46 4.81 -8.74 -13.98
N TYR A 47 4.80 -7.84 -13.00
CA TYR A 47 4.60 -6.41 -13.21
C TYR A 47 5.89 -5.58 -13.12
N ASN A 48 7.05 -6.21 -12.90
CA ASN A 48 8.37 -5.60 -12.75
C ASN A 48 8.36 -4.40 -11.77
N ILE A 49 7.70 -4.57 -10.63
CA ILE A 49 7.51 -3.52 -9.62
C ILE A 49 8.70 -3.51 -8.66
N ASN A 50 9.11 -2.33 -8.18
CA ASN A 50 10.18 -2.23 -7.21
C ASN A 50 9.68 -2.66 -5.80
N ALA A 51 10.34 -3.66 -5.22
CA ALA A 51 9.89 -4.38 -4.02
C ALA A 51 9.86 -3.54 -2.73
N ASP A 52 10.41 -2.33 -2.74
CA ASP A 52 10.45 -1.44 -1.57
C ASP A 52 9.12 -0.69 -1.31
N SER A 53 8.00 -1.12 -1.91
CA SER A 53 6.78 -0.32 -2.03
C SER A 53 5.48 -1.04 -1.65
N LEU A 54 4.49 -0.29 -1.15
CA LEU A 54 3.14 -0.81 -0.89
C LEU A 54 2.40 -1.07 -2.21
N ILE A 55 1.83 -2.25 -2.39
CA ILE A 55 1.13 -2.65 -3.61
C ILE A 55 -0.28 -3.12 -3.24
N LEU A 56 -1.31 -2.54 -3.87
CA LEU A 56 -2.71 -2.95 -3.71
C LEU A 56 -3.23 -3.53 -5.03
N ILE A 57 -3.75 -4.75 -4.97
CA ILE A 57 -4.40 -5.44 -6.07
C ILE A 57 -5.91 -5.35 -5.83
N ARG A 58 -6.60 -4.62 -6.69
CA ARG A 58 -8.05 -4.46 -6.64
C ARG A 58 -8.67 -4.62 -8.01
N ASN A 59 -9.66 -5.51 -8.14
CA ASN A 59 -10.34 -5.77 -9.42
C ASN A 59 -9.36 -5.96 -10.60
N LYS A 60 -8.30 -6.78 -10.40
CA LYS A 60 -7.21 -7.00 -11.37
C LYS A 60 -6.40 -5.74 -11.75
N LYS A 61 -6.54 -4.64 -11.02
CA LYS A 61 -5.73 -3.43 -11.18
C LYS A 61 -4.75 -3.33 -10.03
N LEU A 62 -3.50 -3.01 -10.38
CA LEU A 62 -2.46 -2.72 -9.41
C LEU A 62 -2.37 -1.24 -9.13
N TYR A 63 -2.24 -0.92 -7.86
CA TYR A 63 -1.97 0.41 -7.36
C TYR A 63 -0.71 0.38 -6.52
N LEU A 64 0.16 1.36 -6.72
CA LEU A 64 1.48 1.42 -6.09
C LEU A 64 1.58 2.58 -5.10
N HIS A 65 2.41 2.42 -4.07
CA HIS A 65 2.79 3.44 -3.11
C HIS A 65 1.59 4.23 -2.51
N SER A 66 1.54 5.54 -2.76
CA SER A 66 0.50 6.44 -2.29
C SER A 66 -0.86 6.11 -2.90
N SER A 67 -0.89 5.64 -4.15
CA SER A 67 -2.14 5.23 -4.80
C SER A 67 -2.77 4.03 -4.14
N ALA A 68 -1.94 3.09 -3.64
CA ALA A 68 -2.38 1.96 -2.82
C ALA A 68 -2.91 2.45 -1.48
N ALA A 69 -2.10 3.24 -0.75
CA ALA A 69 -2.45 3.73 0.59
C ALA A 69 -3.73 4.59 0.61
N ILE A 70 -3.91 5.49 -0.36
CA ILE A 70 -5.12 6.31 -0.48
C ILE A 70 -6.34 5.43 -0.74
N ARG A 71 -6.21 4.40 -1.57
CA ARG A 71 -7.30 3.45 -1.84
C ARG A 71 -7.59 2.55 -0.66
N CYS A 72 -6.60 2.21 0.17
CA CYS A 72 -6.82 1.51 1.44
C CYS A 72 -7.77 2.27 2.37
N LEU A 73 -7.83 3.61 2.31
CA LEU A 73 -8.80 4.40 3.08
C LEU A 73 -10.26 4.04 2.73
N LEU A 74 -10.52 3.54 1.52
CA LEU A 74 -11.87 3.10 1.11
C LEU A 74 -12.31 1.81 1.83
N TYR A 75 -11.36 1.02 2.34
CA TYR A 75 -11.60 -0.21 3.09
C TYR A 75 -11.73 0.04 4.60
N MET A 76 -11.40 1.26 5.05
CA MET A 76 -11.50 1.69 6.43
C MET A 76 -12.90 2.27 6.73
N LYS A 77 -13.19 2.48 8.02
CA LYS A 77 -14.46 3.07 8.51
C LYS A 77 -14.82 4.38 7.78
N TRP A 78 -16.12 4.72 7.78
CA TRP A 78 -16.68 5.93 7.15
C TRP A 78 -15.90 7.22 7.47
N ASN A 79 -15.41 7.36 8.71
CA ASN A 79 -14.60 8.50 9.15
C ASN A 79 -13.35 8.71 8.29
N TRP A 80 -12.71 7.63 7.83
CA TRP A 80 -11.53 7.67 6.95
C TRP A 80 -11.90 7.84 5.49
N LYS A 81 -13.04 7.27 5.07
CA LYS A 81 -13.58 7.43 3.72
C LYS A 81 -13.87 8.90 3.40
N LEU A 82 -14.26 9.71 4.40
CA LEU A 82 -14.46 11.15 4.23
C LEU A 82 -13.15 11.90 3.90
N PHE A 83 -12.00 11.38 4.36
CA PHE A 83 -10.68 11.93 4.05
C PHE A 83 -10.14 11.48 2.68
N TYR A 84 -10.77 10.52 2.01
CA TYR A 84 -10.38 10.07 0.67
C TYR A 84 -10.27 11.21 -0.37
N PRO A 85 -11.28 12.08 -0.57
CA PRO A 85 -11.17 13.21 -1.50
C PRO A 85 -10.09 14.22 -1.09
N PHE A 86 -9.88 14.44 0.22
CA PHE A 86 -8.81 15.30 0.72
C PHE A 86 -7.43 14.68 0.45
N ALA A 87 -7.28 13.38 0.66
CA ALA A 87 -6.04 12.64 0.39
C ALA A 87 -5.75 12.52 -1.11
N TRP A 88 -6.78 12.56 -1.96
CA TRP A 88 -6.64 12.63 -3.42
C TRP A 88 -6.15 14.01 -3.90
N ILE A 89 -6.51 15.08 -3.17
CA ILE A 89 -6.04 16.45 -3.40
C ILE A 89 -4.62 16.66 -2.90
N ILE A 90 -4.13 15.84 -1.95
CA ILE A 90 -2.73 15.89 -1.53
C ILE A 90 -1.86 15.54 -2.76
N PRO A 91 -1.07 16.51 -3.26
CA PRO A 91 -0.40 16.33 -4.53
C PRO A 91 0.72 15.28 -4.40
N LEU A 92 1.36 15.02 -5.53
CA LEU A 92 2.49 14.13 -5.69
C LEU A 92 3.74 14.32 -4.76
N PRO A 93 4.02 15.42 -4.00
CA PRO A 93 5.31 15.54 -3.30
C PRO A 93 5.55 14.54 -2.15
N ILE A 94 4.52 13.84 -1.64
CA ILE A 94 4.77 12.71 -0.72
C ILE A 94 5.55 11.58 -1.43
N ARG A 95 5.36 11.44 -2.76
CA ARG A 95 6.08 10.46 -3.60
C ARG A 95 7.59 10.69 -3.58
N ASP A 96 8.05 11.95 -3.50
CA ASP A 96 9.47 12.31 -3.40
C ASP A 96 10.00 12.31 -1.97
N ILE A 97 9.17 12.67 -0.98
CA ILE A 97 9.59 12.74 0.42
C ILE A 97 9.84 11.34 0.98
N VAL A 98 8.95 10.37 0.72
CA VAL A 98 9.14 9.01 1.22
C VAL A 98 10.33 8.31 0.53
N TYR A 99 10.52 8.51 -0.78
CA TYR A 99 11.72 8.01 -1.47
C TYR A 99 13.00 8.68 -0.96
N LYS A 100 13.00 10.01 -0.73
CA LYS A 100 14.14 10.71 -0.12
C LYS A 100 14.43 10.27 1.30
N ILE A 101 13.41 9.94 2.10
CA ILE A 101 13.60 9.47 3.48
C ILE A 101 14.15 8.03 3.48
N ILE A 102 13.61 7.14 2.64
CA ILE A 102 14.09 5.76 2.53
C ILE A 102 15.50 5.71 1.94
N SER A 103 15.78 6.49 0.88
CA SER A 103 17.12 6.56 0.29
C SER A 103 18.15 7.23 1.21
N LYS A 104 17.72 7.96 2.24
CA LYS A 104 18.61 8.59 3.24
C LYS A 104 18.82 7.73 4.50
N MET A 105 18.02 6.69 4.70
CA MET A 105 18.27 5.63 5.71
C MET A 105 19.14 4.48 5.17
N ARG A 106 19.77 4.67 4.00
CA ARG A 106 20.88 3.84 3.53
C ARG A 106 22.19 4.59 3.79
N LYS A 107 22.52 4.76 5.08
CA LYS A 107 23.87 5.03 5.57
C LYS A 107 24.01 4.44 6.97
#